data_AF-A0A353NJ17-F1
#
_entry.id   AF-A0A353NJ17-F1
#
_cell.length_a   1.000
_cell.length_b   1.000
_cell.length_c   1.000
_cell.angle_alpha   90.00
_cell.angle_beta   90.00
_cell.angle_gamma   90.00
#
_symmetry.space_group_name_H-M   'P 1'
#
loop_
_entity.id
_entity.type
_entity.pdbx_description
1 polymer ?
#
loop_
_entity_poly.entity_id
_entity_poly.type
_entity_poly.pdbx_seq_one_letter_code
_entity_poly.pdbx_strand_id
1 'polypeptide(L)'
;MTEQNFSLLDRHFAGFLAGRSGLSGVKKERFYELVARVSLALESGHSCLPLTAAEEELLDGNPLVSGGGRTPLVLHNGRLYLHRYYTYETRLAGQIKAMAAVTLAPGRGEALVDGCFERDPAVVDWQKEAAKTALKKSLTIICGGPGTGKTTTVVKILAILLQAEEDGRLPNIALAAPTGKAAMRLSESVGSSVKKLDLPDRIVGALPTAAATLH
;
A
#
# COMPACT_ATOMS: atom_id res chain seq x y z
N MET A 1 8.01 10.06 35.85
CA MET A 1 7.60 10.79 34.64
C MET A 1 8.81 10.87 33.74
N THR A 2 8.91 9.99 32.74
CA THR A 2 9.97 10.05 31.74
C THR A 2 9.79 11.33 30.94
N GLU A 3 10.72 12.28 31.07
CA GLU A 3 10.78 13.46 30.21
C GLU A 3 11.02 12.98 28.77
N GLN A 4 9.93 12.69 28.04
CA GLN A 4 10.00 12.55 26.60
C GLN A 4 10.38 13.92 26.05
N ASN A 5 11.54 13.97 25.40
CA ASN A 5 12.08 15.21 24.88
C ASN A 5 11.32 15.61 23.60
N PHE A 6 10.15 16.22 23.77
CA PHE A 6 9.30 16.69 22.67
C PHE A 6 10.01 17.76 21.85
N SER A 7 9.89 17.67 20.53
CA SER A 7 10.42 18.66 19.59
C SER A 7 9.70 20.01 19.76
N LEU A 8 10.24 21.09 19.16
CA LEU A 8 9.54 22.38 19.14
C LEU A 8 8.18 22.26 18.44
N LEU A 9 8.11 21.48 17.36
CA LEU A 9 6.88 21.23 16.63
C LEU A 9 5.84 20.54 17.53
N ASP A 10 6.24 19.47 18.22
CA ASP A 10 5.38 18.73 19.14
C ASP A 10 4.77 19.64 20.20
N ARG A 11 5.62 20.47 20.84
CA ARG A 11 5.21 21.37 21.93
C ARG A 11 4.25 22.44 21.43
N HIS A 12 4.53 23.06 20.29
CA HIS A 12 3.67 24.09 19.73
C HIS A 12 2.35 23.51 19.20
N PHE A 13 2.39 22.35 18.56
CA PHE A 13 1.20 21.66 18.08
C PHE A 13 0.29 21.23 19.24
N ALA A 14 0.86 20.63 20.28
CA ALA A 14 0.15 20.27 21.50
C ALA A 14 -0.43 21.50 22.21
N GLY A 15 0.34 22.57 22.34
CA GLY A 15 -0.12 23.82 22.94
C GLY A 15 -1.29 24.44 22.17
N PHE A 16 -1.22 24.41 20.83
CA PHE A 16 -2.27 24.92 19.96
C PHE A 16 -3.61 24.18 20.13
N LEU A 17 -3.57 22.84 20.19
CA LEU A 17 -4.79 22.03 20.38
C LEU A 17 -5.28 22.07 21.84
N ALA A 18 -4.38 21.98 22.82
CA ALA A 18 -4.76 22.06 24.24
C ALA A 18 -5.43 23.40 24.57
N GLY A 19 -4.99 24.51 23.96
CA GLY A 19 -5.63 25.82 24.08
C GLY A 19 -7.06 25.90 23.53
N ARG A 20 -7.47 24.97 22.66
CA ARG A 20 -8.81 24.91 22.02
C ARG A 20 -9.67 23.75 22.52
N SER A 21 -9.15 22.94 23.43
CA SER A 21 -9.81 21.72 23.93
C SER A 21 -10.98 21.99 24.87
N GLY A 22 -11.07 23.21 25.44
CA GLY A 22 -12.02 23.51 26.52
C GLY A 22 -11.66 22.88 27.88
N LEU A 23 -10.57 22.10 27.96
CA LEU A 23 -10.09 21.47 29.18
C LEU A 23 -9.30 22.47 30.05
N SER A 24 -9.28 22.23 31.36
CA SER A 24 -8.55 23.02 32.36
C SER A 24 -7.78 22.15 33.36
N GLY A 25 -6.79 22.75 34.04
CA GLY A 25 -5.96 22.09 35.04
C GLY A 25 -5.28 20.81 34.53
N VAL A 26 -5.28 19.77 35.37
CA VAL A 26 -4.62 18.47 35.10
C VAL A 26 -5.15 17.80 33.82
N LYS A 27 -6.44 17.95 33.49
CA LYS A 27 -6.99 17.39 32.25
C LYS A 27 -6.36 18.05 31.01
N LYS A 28 -6.11 19.35 31.05
CA LYS A 28 -5.45 20.09 29.97
C LYS A 28 -4.00 19.66 29.80
N GLU A 29 -3.27 19.47 30.90
CA GLU A 29 -1.88 18.99 30.89
C GLU A 29 -1.77 17.59 30.31
N ARG A 30 -2.63 16.65 30.75
CA ARG A 30 -2.69 15.30 30.18
C ARG A 30 -3.05 15.31 28.69
N PHE A 31 -3.97 16.17 28.27
CA PHE A 31 -4.32 16.30 26.86
C PHE A 31 -3.16 16.87 26.04
N TYR A 32 -2.44 17.85 26.58
CA TYR A 32 -1.22 18.38 25.96
C TYR A 32 -0.18 17.27 25.75
N GLU A 33 0.13 16.49 26.79
CA GLU A 33 1.07 15.37 26.70
C GLU A 33 0.63 14.32 25.67
N LEU A 34 -0.67 14.00 25.64
CA LEU A 34 -1.23 13.06 24.68
C LEU A 34 -1.06 13.54 23.24
N VAL A 35 -1.36 14.82 22.96
CA VAL A 35 -1.20 15.39 21.62
C VAL A 35 0.27 15.49 21.23
N ALA A 36 1.16 15.84 22.17
CA ALA A 36 2.60 15.85 21.92
C ALA A 36 3.12 14.45 21.54
N ARG A 37 2.62 13.41 22.21
CA ARG A 37 2.91 12.00 21.88
C ARG A 37 2.39 11.58 20.50
N VAL A 38 1.22 12.07 20.09
CA VAL A 38 0.71 11.82 18.72
C VAL A 38 1.67 12.43 17.71
N SER A 39 2.09 13.68 17.92
CA SER A 39 3.03 14.38 17.03
C SER A 39 4.37 13.63 16.93
N LEU A 40 4.95 13.24 18.07
CA LEU A 40 6.18 12.45 18.13
C LEU A 40 6.05 11.08 17.42
N ALA A 41 4.90 10.42 17.58
CA ALA A 41 4.65 9.13 16.93
C ALA A 41 4.62 9.27 15.39
N LEU A 42 4.10 10.38 14.85
CA LEU A 42 4.10 10.66 13.42
C LEU A 42 5.50 10.90 12.87
N GLU A 43 6.35 11.63 13.61
CA GLU A 43 7.76 11.82 13.24
C GLU A 43 8.51 10.48 13.17
N SER A 44 8.09 9.50 13.98
CA SER A 44 8.61 8.13 13.98
C SER A 44 7.97 7.23 12.89
N GLY A 45 7.08 7.77 12.05
CA GLY A 45 6.43 7.05 10.96
C GLY A 45 5.17 6.28 11.35
N HIS A 46 4.68 6.40 12.59
CA HIS A 46 3.39 5.84 12.97
C HIS A 46 2.25 6.68 12.38
N SER A 47 1.11 6.06 12.03
CA SER A 47 -0.08 6.80 11.55
C SER A 47 -1.05 7.18 12.67
N CYS A 48 -0.90 6.57 13.84
CA CYS A 48 -1.76 6.73 15.01
C CYS A 48 -1.05 6.37 16.31
N LEU A 49 -1.65 6.78 17.43
CA LEU A 49 -1.22 6.43 18.77
C LEU A 49 -2.28 5.55 19.45
N PRO A 50 -1.95 4.32 19.88
CA PRO A 50 -2.83 3.52 20.74
C PRO A 50 -3.08 4.23 22.07
N LEU A 51 -4.32 4.17 22.54
CA LEU A 51 -4.75 4.80 23.79
C LEU A 51 -4.94 3.77 24.90
N THR A 52 -4.78 4.23 26.13
CA THR A 52 -5.25 3.58 27.34
C THR A 52 -6.69 3.98 27.64
N ALA A 53 -7.41 3.20 28.45
CA ALA A 53 -8.79 3.52 28.83
C ALA A 53 -8.93 4.91 29.49
N ALA A 54 -7.95 5.31 30.30
CA ALA A 54 -7.93 6.63 30.94
C ALA A 54 -7.72 7.79 29.94
N GLU A 55 -7.01 7.54 28.85
CA GLU A 55 -6.85 8.52 27.77
C GLU A 55 -8.10 8.60 26.90
N GLU A 56 -8.79 7.48 26.66
CA GLU A 56 -10.09 7.50 25.97
C GLU A 56 -11.12 8.31 26.76
N GLU A 57 -11.20 8.10 28.08
CA GLU A 57 -12.08 8.87 28.97
C GLU A 57 -11.73 10.37 28.97
N LEU A 58 -10.46 10.72 28.85
CA LEU A 58 -10.02 12.12 28.75
C LEU A 58 -10.51 12.80 27.46
N LEU A 59 -10.68 12.03 26.38
CA LEU A 59 -11.13 12.54 25.08
C LEU A 59 -12.66 12.58 24.95
N ASP A 60 -13.39 11.92 25.85
CA ASP A 60 -14.84 11.91 25.81
C ASP A 60 -15.42 13.32 25.98
N GLY A 61 -16.38 13.67 25.13
CA GLY A 61 -16.95 15.02 25.05
C GLY A 61 -16.01 16.14 24.57
N ASN A 62 -14.78 15.84 24.16
CA ASN A 62 -13.84 16.88 23.68
C ASN A 62 -14.22 17.35 22.26
N PRO A 63 -14.43 18.66 22.03
CA PRO A 63 -14.88 19.18 20.73
C PRO A 63 -13.86 19.01 19.60
N LEU A 64 -12.60 18.71 19.93
CA LEU A 64 -11.52 18.51 18.96
C LEU A 64 -11.38 17.05 18.52
N VAL A 65 -12.18 16.13 19.08
CA VAL A 65 -12.11 14.70 18.80
C VAL A 65 -13.48 14.20 18.35
N SER A 66 -13.50 13.35 17.33
CA SER A 66 -14.70 12.64 16.91
C SER A 66 -14.35 11.29 16.30
N GLY A 67 -15.35 10.46 16.03
CA GLY A 67 -15.19 9.17 15.35
C GLY A 67 -15.01 9.23 13.82
N GLY A 68 -14.56 10.37 13.27
CA GLY A 68 -14.38 10.57 11.82
C GLY A 68 -15.17 11.74 11.22
N GLY A 69 -15.65 12.67 12.04
CA GLY A 69 -16.23 13.94 11.61
C GLY A 69 -15.16 15.00 11.27
N ARG A 70 -15.57 16.27 11.15
CA ARG A 70 -14.68 17.40 10.78
C ARG A 70 -13.85 17.93 11.97
N THR A 71 -13.22 17.05 12.73
CA THR A 71 -12.38 17.39 13.88
C THR A 71 -10.89 17.18 13.56
N PRO A 72 -9.96 17.92 14.19
CA PRO A 72 -8.53 17.75 13.92
C PRO A 72 -7.98 16.38 14.36
N LEU A 73 -8.56 15.80 15.41
CA LEU A 73 -8.22 14.49 15.92
C LEU A 73 -9.38 13.51 15.66
N VAL A 74 -9.03 12.25 15.40
CA VAL A 74 -10.01 11.17 15.21
C VAL A 74 -9.70 10.05 16.19
N LEU A 75 -10.70 9.66 16.98
CA LEU A 75 -10.65 8.49 17.84
C LEU A 75 -11.34 7.33 17.12
N HIS A 76 -10.60 6.27 16.82
CA HIS A 76 -11.14 5.09 16.15
C HIS A 76 -10.49 3.81 16.68
N ASN A 77 -11.29 2.85 17.15
CA ASN A 77 -10.85 1.56 17.68
C ASN A 77 -9.71 1.67 18.73
N GLY A 78 -9.86 2.57 19.70
CA GLY A 78 -8.89 2.81 20.77
C GLY A 78 -7.55 3.40 20.30
N ARG A 79 -7.56 4.09 19.16
CA ARG A 79 -6.40 4.76 18.59
C ARG A 79 -6.73 6.20 18.24
N LEU A 80 -5.78 7.09 18.52
CA LEU A 80 -5.86 8.51 18.20
C LEU A 80 -5.07 8.81 16.92
N TYR A 81 -5.74 9.46 15.98
CA TYR A 81 -5.20 9.86 14.69
C TYR A 81 -5.25 11.38 14.57
N LEU A 82 -4.34 11.94 13.76
CA LEU A 82 -4.67 13.18 13.09
C LEU A 82 -5.63 12.88 11.93
N HIS A 83 -6.63 13.74 11.76
CA HIS A 83 -7.68 13.56 10.75
C HIS A 83 -7.13 13.26 9.35
N ARG A 84 -6.02 13.92 8.97
CA ARG A 84 -5.36 13.70 7.68
C ARG A 84 -4.93 12.24 7.49
N TYR A 85 -4.29 11.64 8.48
CA TYR A 85 -3.79 10.27 8.38
C TYR A 85 -4.92 9.24 8.47
N TYR A 86 -5.94 9.50 9.31
CA TYR A 86 -7.15 8.69 9.31
C TYR A 86 -7.84 8.67 7.94
N THR A 87 -7.92 9.83 7.28
CA THR A 87 -8.48 9.95 5.94
C THR A 87 -7.65 9.18 4.90
N TYR A 88 -6.32 9.28 4.98
CA TYR A 88 -5.42 8.54 4.09
C TYR A 88 -5.59 7.03 4.25
N GLU A 89 -5.61 6.52 5.48
CA GLU A 89 -5.77 5.10 5.78
C GLU A 89 -7.14 4.59 5.31
N THR A 90 -8.22 5.30 5.65
CA THR A 90 -9.58 4.90 5.27
C THR A 90 -9.77 4.91 3.76
N ARG A 91 -9.24 5.93 3.08
CA ARG A 91 -9.27 6.02 1.61
C ARG A 91 -8.49 4.87 0.97
N LEU A 92 -7.26 4.61 1.44
CA LEU A 92 -6.42 3.54 0.92
C LEU A 92 -7.08 2.17 1.14
N ALA A 93 -7.56 1.90 2.34
CA ALA A 93 -8.26 0.66 2.66
C ALA A 93 -9.52 0.48 1.81
N GLY A 94 -10.29 1.54 1.60
CA GLY A 94 -11.47 1.54 0.72
C GLY A 94 -11.10 1.21 -0.73
N GLN A 95 -10.05 1.84 -1.27
CA GLN A 95 -9.58 1.58 -2.63
C GLN A 95 -9.06 0.14 -2.80
N ILE A 96 -8.27 -0.36 -1.84
CA ILE A 96 -7.77 -1.74 -1.86
C ILE A 96 -8.94 -2.72 -1.81
N LYS A 97 -9.93 -2.52 -0.93
CA LYS A 97 -11.12 -3.37 -0.85
C LYS A 97 -11.92 -3.36 -2.15
N ALA A 98 -12.13 -2.18 -2.73
CA ALA A 98 -12.85 -2.03 -3.99
C ALA A 98 -12.15 -2.79 -5.13
N MET A 99 -10.83 -2.63 -5.27
CA MET A 99 -10.05 -3.37 -6.28
C MET A 99 -10.04 -4.88 -6.00
N ALA A 100 -9.83 -5.31 -4.76
CA ALA A 100 -9.78 -6.73 -4.41
C ALA A 100 -11.11 -7.47 -4.65
N ALA A 101 -12.24 -6.75 -4.61
CA ALA A 101 -13.57 -7.31 -4.88
C ALA A 101 -13.80 -7.61 -6.38
N VAL A 102 -13.07 -6.96 -7.28
CA VAL A 102 -13.25 -7.13 -8.73
C VAL A 102 -12.60 -8.45 -9.18
N THR A 103 -13.43 -9.31 -9.78
CA THR A 103 -13.00 -10.54 -10.42
C THR A 103 -13.05 -10.38 -11.93
N LEU A 104 -11.99 -10.80 -12.60
CA LEU A 104 -11.82 -10.72 -14.05
C LEU A 104 -12.07 -12.10 -14.66
N ALA A 105 -12.63 -12.14 -15.86
CA ALA A 105 -12.66 -13.35 -16.66
C ALA A 105 -11.26 -13.57 -17.26
N PRO A 106 -10.58 -14.69 -16.94
CA PRO A 106 -9.21 -14.92 -17.40
C PRO A 106 -9.11 -15.25 -18.90
N GLY A 107 -10.25 -15.52 -19.56
CA GLY A 107 -10.32 -15.85 -20.99
C GLY A 107 -9.36 -16.98 -21.36
N ARG A 108 -8.63 -16.79 -22.46
CA ARG A 108 -7.60 -17.73 -22.92
C ARG A 108 -6.33 -17.71 -22.07
N GLY A 109 -6.14 -16.70 -21.24
CA GLY A 109 -4.98 -16.57 -20.35
C GLY A 109 -4.82 -17.80 -19.46
N GLU A 110 -5.92 -18.38 -18.98
CA GLU A 110 -5.87 -19.56 -18.10
C GLU A 110 -5.25 -20.79 -18.77
N ALA A 111 -5.51 -21.00 -20.07
CA ALA A 111 -4.91 -22.09 -20.83
C ALA A 111 -3.41 -21.87 -21.12
N LEU A 112 -2.98 -20.60 -21.21
CA LEU A 112 -1.59 -20.24 -21.47
C LEU A 112 -0.68 -20.39 -20.25
N VAL A 113 -1.24 -20.31 -19.03
CA VAL A 113 -0.47 -20.45 -17.78
C VAL A 113 0.32 -21.76 -17.76
N ASP A 114 -0.31 -22.88 -18.12
CA ASP A 114 0.33 -24.21 -18.06
C ASP A 114 1.55 -24.34 -18.98
N GLY A 115 1.62 -23.56 -20.07
CA GLY A 115 2.76 -23.56 -20.99
C GLY A 115 3.92 -22.64 -20.54
N CYS A 116 3.66 -21.67 -19.66
CA CYS A 116 4.67 -20.69 -19.23
C CYS A 116 5.40 -21.07 -17.94
N PHE A 117 4.91 -22.06 -17.20
CA PHE A 117 5.45 -22.48 -15.90
C PHE A 117 5.83 -23.95 -15.93
N GLU A 118 6.94 -24.30 -15.27
CA GLU A 118 7.48 -25.66 -15.31
C GLU A 118 6.54 -26.65 -14.63
N ARG A 119 6.49 -27.88 -15.17
CA ARG A 119 5.67 -28.98 -14.67
C ARG A 119 6.52 -29.89 -13.79
N ASP A 120 6.69 -29.54 -12.53
CA ASP A 120 6.85 -30.57 -11.49
C ASP A 120 5.47 -30.80 -10.84
N PRO A 121 4.75 -31.88 -11.19
CA PRO A 121 3.45 -32.18 -10.60
C PRO A 121 3.53 -32.53 -9.11
N ALA A 122 4.72 -32.80 -8.56
CA ALA A 122 4.92 -33.12 -7.14
C ALA A 122 5.07 -31.88 -6.25
N VAL A 123 5.26 -30.68 -6.82
CA VAL A 123 5.51 -29.45 -6.07
C VAL A 123 4.58 -28.34 -6.54
N VAL A 124 3.97 -27.63 -5.58
CA VAL A 124 3.16 -26.45 -5.89
C VAL A 124 4.07 -25.33 -6.43
N ASP A 125 3.88 -24.96 -7.70
CA ASP A 125 4.51 -23.78 -8.28
C ASP A 125 3.76 -22.51 -7.84
N TRP A 126 4.28 -21.85 -6.80
CA TRP A 126 3.72 -20.59 -6.30
C TRP A 126 3.77 -19.45 -7.33
N GLN A 127 4.68 -19.47 -8.30
CA GLN A 127 4.73 -18.49 -9.37
C GLN A 127 3.57 -18.71 -10.36
N LYS A 128 3.25 -19.97 -10.62
CA LYS A 128 2.07 -20.37 -11.41
C LYS A 128 0.77 -19.95 -10.73
N GLU A 129 0.63 -20.17 -9.42
CA GLU A 129 -0.55 -19.74 -8.67
C GLU A 129 -0.67 -18.21 -8.59
N ALA A 130 0.44 -17.50 -8.48
CA ALA A 130 0.47 -16.04 -8.59
C ALA A 130 -0.04 -15.57 -9.97
N ALA A 131 0.36 -16.27 -11.04
CA ALA A 131 -0.12 -15.96 -12.39
C ALA A 131 -1.62 -16.21 -12.56
N LYS A 132 -2.13 -17.36 -12.11
CA LYS A 132 -3.58 -17.64 -12.13
C LYS A 132 -4.38 -16.60 -11.35
N THR A 133 -3.87 -16.17 -10.20
CA THR A 133 -4.50 -15.14 -9.38
C THR A 133 -4.52 -13.79 -10.10
N ALA A 134 -3.40 -13.39 -10.70
CA ALA A 134 -3.27 -12.16 -11.46
C ALA A 134 -4.22 -12.07 -12.66
N LEU A 135 -4.53 -13.20 -13.31
CA LEU A 135 -5.50 -13.24 -14.42
C LEU A 135 -6.96 -13.12 -13.96
N LYS A 136 -7.25 -13.45 -12.70
CA LYS A 136 -8.62 -13.51 -12.15
C LYS A 136 -8.97 -12.33 -11.26
N LYS A 137 -8.01 -11.51 -10.84
CA LYS A 137 -8.20 -10.42 -9.86
C LYS A 137 -7.64 -9.11 -10.38
N SER A 138 -8.40 -8.01 -10.22
CA SER A 138 -7.93 -6.69 -10.67
C SER A 138 -6.80 -6.12 -9.81
N LEU A 139 -6.60 -6.64 -8.60
CA LEU A 139 -5.46 -6.35 -7.75
C LEU A 139 -4.84 -7.66 -7.29
N THR A 140 -3.55 -7.83 -7.57
CA THR A 140 -2.75 -8.95 -7.08
C THR A 140 -1.45 -8.42 -6.48
N ILE A 141 -1.14 -8.85 -5.26
CA ILE A 141 0.11 -8.50 -4.56
C ILE A 141 0.99 -9.75 -4.53
N ILE A 142 2.17 -9.66 -5.14
CA ILE A 142 3.13 -10.77 -5.19
C ILE A 142 4.27 -10.47 -4.22
N CYS A 143 4.30 -11.19 -3.10
CA CYS A 143 5.33 -11.09 -2.08
C CYS A 143 6.36 -12.22 -2.22
N GLY A 144 7.61 -11.96 -1.84
CA GLY A 144 8.66 -12.98 -1.83
C GLY A 144 10.04 -12.39 -1.54
N GLY A 145 10.93 -13.18 -0.94
CA GLY A 145 12.30 -12.77 -0.61
C GLY A 145 13.15 -12.47 -1.86
N PRO A 146 14.37 -11.89 -1.71
CA PRO A 146 15.31 -11.75 -2.81
C PRO A 146 15.56 -13.10 -3.52
N GLY A 147 15.70 -13.09 -4.85
CA GLY A 147 16.00 -14.30 -5.62
C GLY A 147 14.83 -15.26 -5.91
N THR A 148 13.62 -15.02 -5.37
CA THR A 148 12.43 -15.89 -5.56
C THR A 148 11.77 -15.84 -6.95
N GLY A 149 12.42 -15.20 -7.93
CA GLY A 149 11.93 -15.14 -9.31
C GLY A 149 10.74 -14.19 -9.57
N LYS A 150 10.35 -13.34 -8.61
CA LYS A 150 9.21 -12.39 -8.74
C LYS A 150 9.17 -11.63 -10.07
N THR A 151 10.30 -11.06 -10.50
CA THR A 151 10.34 -10.30 -11.76
C THR A 151 10.04 -11.21 -12.96
N THR A 152 10.61 -12.41 -12.99
CA THR A 152 10.33 -13.39 -14.05
C THR A 152 8.86 -13.80 -14.04
N THR A 153 8.27 -14.01 -12.86
CA THR A 153 6.83 -14.27 -12.71
C THR A 153 6.00 -13.12 -13.29
N VAL A 154 6.32 -11.87 -12.95
CA VAL A 154 5.62 -10.69 -13.48
C VAL A 154 5.74 -10.63 -15.01
N VAL A 155 6.92 -10.83 -15.59
CA VAL A 155 7.10 -10.82 -17.05
C VAL A 155 6.29 -11.92 -17.72
N LYS A 156 6.25 -13.13 -17.17
CA LYS A 156 5.39 -14.22 -17.66
C LYS A 156 3.90 -13.84 -17.60
N ILE A 157 3.44 -13.21 -16.51
CA ILE A 157 2.07 -12.73 -16.39
C ILE A 157 1.73 -11.71 -17.48
N LEU A 158 2.61 -10.72 -17.71
CA LEU A 158 2.39 -9.72 -18.76
C LEU A 158 2.36 -10.36 -20.15
N ALA A 159 3.24 -11.33 -20.41
CA ALA A 159 3.25 -12.07 -21.66
C ALA A 159 1.97 -12.89 -21.86
N ILE A 160 1.42 -13.50 -20.80
CA ILE A 160 0.15 -14.23 -20.87
C ILE A 160 -1.01 -13.28 -21.15
N LEU A 161 -1.07 -12.13 -20.47
CA LEU A 161 -2.11 -11.11 -20.69
C LEU A 161 -2.10 -10.62 -22.14
N LEU A 162 -0.92 -10.29 -22.69
CA LEU A 162 -0.79 -9.85 -24.08
C LEU A 162 -1.17 -10.93 -25.10
N GLN A 163 -0.90 -12.21 -24.80
CA GLN A 163 -1.25 -13.34 -25.67
C GLN A 163 -2.73 -13.75 -25.59
N ALA A 164 -3.40 -13.45 -24.48
CA ALA A 164 -4.80 -13.77 -24.27
C ALA A 164 -5.76 -12.87 -25.08
N GLU A 165 -5.28 -11.74 -25.60
CA GLU A 165 -6.10 -10.78 -26.36
C GLU A 165 -6.43 -11.27 -27.78
N GLU A 166 -7.73 -11.34 -28.08
CA GLU A 166 -8.25 -11.85 -29.37
C GLU A 166 -8.52 -10.74 -30.39
N ASP A 167 -8.93 -9.54 -29.95
CA ASP A 167 -9.42 -8.46 -30.81
C ASP A 167 -8.30 -7.59 -31.42
N GLY A 168 -7.05 -8.03 -31.35
CA GLY A 168 -5.89 -7.30 -31.87
C GLY A 168 -5.45 -6.09 -31.03
N ARG A 169 -6.31 -5.61 -30.12
CA ARG A 169 -6.04 -4.48 -29.24
C ARG A 169 -5.32 -4.93 -27.97
N LEU A 170 -4.02 -4.68 -27.91
CA LEU A 170 -3.22 -5.02 -26.73
C LEU A 170 -3.51 -4.05 -25.57
N PRO A 171 -3.50 -4.53 -24.31
CA PRO A 171 -3.61 -3.67 -23.14
C PRO A 171 -2.43 -2.71 -23.05
N ASN A 172 -2.70 -1.51 -22.55
CA ASN A 172 -1.65 -0.56 -22.19
C ASN A 172 -1.05 -0.97 -20.84
N ILE A 173 0.22 -1.37 -20.85
CA ILE A 173 0.94 -1.79 -19.65
C ILE A 173 1.97 -0.72 -19.29
N ALA A 174 1.94 -0.26 -18.04
CA ALA A 174 2.92 0.65 -17.48
C ALA A 174 3.67 -0.02 -16.33
N LEU A 175 4.97 0.24 -16.24
CA LEU A 175 5.80 -0.15 -15.10
C LEU A 175 6.12 1.09 -14.27
N ALA A 176 5.95 0.99 -12.96
CA ALA A 176 6.23 2.09 -12.05
C ALA A 176 6.98 1.61 -10.81
N ALA A 177 7.82 2.48 -10.27
CA ALA A 177 8.56 2.23 -9.03
C ALA A 177 8.61 3.50 -8.17
N PRO A 178 8.80 3.38 -6.83
CA PRO A 178 8.77 4.54 -5.94
C PRO A 178 9.98 5.47 -6.09
N THR A 179 11.10 4.99 -6.65
CA THR A 179 12.33 5.79 -6.82
C THR A 179 12.96 5.54 -8.18
N GLY A 180 13.73 6.50 -8.68
CA GLY A 180 14.42 6.38 -9.98
C GLY A 180 15.38 5.18 -10.03
N LYS A 181 16.12 4.90 -8.94
CA LYS A 181 17.00 3.73 -8.86
C LYS A 181 16.23 2.40 -8.90
N ALA A 182 15.04 2.35 -8.29
CA ALA A 182 14.17 1.18 -8.36
C ALA A 182 13.57 1.02 -9.77
N ALA A 183 13.17 2.11 -10.42
CA ALA A 183 12.66 2.10 -11.78
C ALA A 183 13.72 1.58 -12.77
N MET A 184 14.96 2.09 -12.69
CA MET A 184 16.06 1.63 -13.54
C MET A 184 16.33 0.13 -13.38
N ARG A 185 16.38 -0.37 -12.14
CA ARG A 185 16.53 -1.80 -11.85
C ARG A 185 15.36 -2.64 -12.36
N LEU A 186 14.13 -2.12 -12.26
CA LEU A 186 12.95 -2.79 -12.78
C LEU A 186 13.03 -2.91 -14.31
N SER A 187 13.40 -1.83 -15.01
CA SER A 187 13.62 -1.82 -16.46
C SER A 187 14.67 -2.85 -16.89
N GLU A 188 15.83 -2.88 -16.23
CA GLU A 188 16.91 -3.85 -16.51
C GLU A 188 16.46 -5.30 -16.28
N SER A 189 15.76 -5.54 -15.16
CA SER A 189 15.31 -6.88 -14.78
C SER A 189 14.20 -7.40 -15.70
N VAL A 190 13.28 -6.54 -16.13
CA VAL A 190 12.26 -6.89 -17.12
C VAL A 190 12.91 -7.13 -18.47
N GLY A 191 13.74 -6.21 -18.97
CA GLY A 191 14.41 -6.36 -20.27
C GLY A 191 15.29 -7.61 -20.37
N SER A 192 16.02 -7.96 -19.30
CA SER A 192 16.79 -9.20 -19.26
C SER A 192 15.93 -10.46 -19.17
N SER A 193 14.76 -10.40 -18.51
CA SER A 193 13.82 -11.51 -18.45
C SER A 193 13.13 -11.75 -19.79
N VAL A 194 12.73 -10.69 -20.50
CA VAL A 194 12.12 -10.79 -21.84
C VAL A 194 13.06 -11.48 -22.82
N LYS A 195 14.35 -11.14 -22.83
CA LYS A 195 15.36 -11.78 -23.71
C LYS A 195 15.57 -13.27 -23.45
N LYS A 196 15.22 -13.76 -22.26
CA LYS A 196 15.38 -15.18 -21.87
C LYS A 196 14.15 -16.02 -22.16
N LEU A 197 13.00 -15.38 -22.36
CA LEU A 197 11.75 -16.06 -22.64
C LEU A 197 11.57 -16.15 -24.16
N ASP A 198 11.21 -17.32 -24.65
CA ASP A 198 10.86 -17.53 -26.05
C ASP A 198 9.41 -17.01 -26.26
N LEU A 199 9.30 -15.76 -26.73
CA LEU A 199 8.03 -15.06 -26.92
C LEU A 199 7.91 -14.56 -28.36
N PRO A 200 6.69 -14.54 -28.95
CA PRO A 200 6.49 -13.97 -30.29
C PRO A 200 6.89 -12.49 -30.36
N ASP A 201 7.46 -12.04 -31.48
CA ASP A 201 7.95 -10.66 -31.68
C ASP A 201 6.88 -9.59 -31.39
N ARG A 202 5.63 -9.87 -31.74
CA ARG A 202 4.48 -8.99 -31.43
C ARG A 202 4.36 -8.71 -29.93
N ILE A 203 4.60 -9.73 -29.09
CA ILE A 203 4.50 -9.64 -27.63
C ILE A 203 5.74 -8.93 -27.09
N VAL A 204 6.92 -9.25 -27.60
CA VAL A 204 8.18 -8.58 -27.21
C VAL A 204 8.10 -7.08 -27.46
N GLY A 205 7.57 -6.66 -28.61
CA GLY A 205 7.40 -5.23 -28.95
C GLY A 205 6.36 -4.50 -28.10
N ALA A 206 5.41 -5.22 -27.49
CA ALA A 206 4.35 -4.64 -26.66
C ALA A 206 4.69 -4.61 -25.16
N LEU A 207 5.71 -5.36 -24.73
CA LEU A 207 6.13 -5.37 -23.33
C LEU A 207 6.86 -4.06 -22.99
N PRO A 208 6.46 -3.36 -21.90
CA PRO A 208 7.17 -2.17 -21.47
C PRO A 208 8.55 -2.54 -20.95
N THR A 209 9.57 -1.88 -21.48
CA THR A 209 10.98 -2.05 -21.05
C THR A 209 11.45 -0.92 -20.15
N ALA A 210 10.70 0.18 -20.07
CA ALA A 210 10.98 1.33 -19.23
C ALA A 210 9.96 1.44 -18.10
N ALA A 211 10.45 1.56 -16.87
CA ALA A 211 9.67 1.93 -15.71
C ALA A 211 9.80 3.42 -15.39
N ALA A 212 8.70 4.04 -14.97
CA ALA A 212 8.64 5.42 -14.50
C ALA A 212 8.65 5.50 -12.97
N THR A 213 8.88 6.69 -12.43
CA THR A 213 8.62 6.97 -11.01
C THR A 213 7.12 7.15 -10.77
N LEU A 214 6.65 6.90 -9.54
CA LEU A 214 5.27 7.20 -9.14
C LEU A 214 4.95 8.71 -9.06
N HIS A 215 5.99 9.56 -9.11
CA HIS A 215 5.92 11.01 -9.12
C HIS A 215 6.15 11.57 -10.52
#